data_AF-A0A7K3ZTS0-F1
#
_entry.id   AF-A0A7K3ZTS0-F1
#
_cell.length_a   1.000
_cell.length_b   1.000
_cell.length_c   1.000
_cell.angle_alpha   90.00
_cell.angle_beta   90.00
_cell.angle_gamma   90.00
#
_symmetry.space_group_name_H-M   'P 1'
#
loop_
_entity.id
_entity.type
_entity.pdbx_description
1 polymer ?
#
loop_
_entity_poly.entity_id
_entity_poly.type
_entity_poly.pdbx_seq_one_letter_code
_entity_poly.pdbx_strand_id
1 'polypeptide(L)'
;MNTSQYFQTLQSGLDQALEIARTARSRGLDPTLDVEIPLAVDLAERVEKLIGISGIAARIREMEGQGMSREEAALAIGIDFAEGRLGPGSSKIESVENAIRTSVALLTEGVVAAPMEGIARVDLGKNDDGTEYLKVYYAGPIRSAGGTAQALSVLVADYVRRAVGIAPWKPRPEEVERYVEEIGVYKRVAGLQYSPSDDEIRTIVRNCPICIDGEPTEEEEVSGYRDLPRIETNRVRGGIALVSAEGIALKRPKLKKHVSKLQISGWEWLDSLAEAKKDGGDSSPKFLRDLIAGRPVFSHPSRP
;
A
#
# COMPACT_ATOMS: atom_id res chain seq x y z
N MET A 1 24.39 -22.15 -26.19
CA MET A 1 24.23 -20.69 -26.01
C MET A 1 24.58 -20.40 -24.56
N ASN A 2 25.58 -19.55 -24.29
CA ASN A 2 25.85 -19.13 -22.91
C ASN A 2 24.85 -18.03 -22.50
N THR A 3 24.76 -17.74 -21.19
CA THR A 3 23.81 -16.76 -20.65
C THR A 3 23.94 -15.39 -21.31
N SER A 4 25.17 -14.93 -21.60
CA SER A 4 25.41 -13.65 -22.28
C SER A 4 24.88 -13.62 -23.72
N GLN A 5 25.09 -14.69 -24.50
CA GLN A 5 24.56 -14.80 -25.86
C GLN A 5 23.02 -14.86 -25.86
N TYR A 6 22.43 -15.55 -24.88
CA TYR A 6 20.98 -15.59 -24.71
C TYR A 6 20.40 -14.19 -24.47
N PHE A 7 20.96 -13.44 -23.51
CA PHE A 7 20.53 -12.06 -23.25
C PHE A 7 20.76 -11.12 -24.43
N GLN A 8 21.88 -11.25 -25.16
CA GLN A 8 22.12 -10.46 -26.39
C GLN A 8 21.06 -10.72 -27.47
N THR A 9 20.59 -11.97 -27.58
CA THR A 9 19.53 -12.32 -28.54
C THR A 9 18.20 -11.70 -28.15
N LEU A 10 17.85 -11.73 -26.86
CA LEU A 10 16.66 -11.05 -26.34
C LEU A 10 16.75 -9.53 -26.54
N GLN A 11 17.89 -8.93 -26.23
CA GLN A 11 18.11 -7.49 -26.39
C GLN A 11 17.96 -7.06 -27.85
N SER A 12 18.57 -7.80 -28.78
CA SER A 12 18.47 -7.49 -30.21
C SER A 12 17.03 -7.57 -30.72
N GLY A 13 16.26 -8.57 -30.27
CA GLY A 13 14.84 -8.68 -30.62
C GLY A 13 13.99 -7.54 -30.03
N LEU A 14 14.29 -7.13 -28.80
CA LEU A 14 13.64 -5.99 -28.16
C LEU A 14 13.92 -4.67 -28.88
N ASP A 15 15.18 -4.43 -29.27
CA ASP A 15 15.59 -3.22 -29.98
C ASP A 15 14.85 -3.08 -31.32
N GLN A 16 14.72 -4.19 -32.07
CA GLN A 16 13.94 -4.23 -33.31
C GLN A 16 12.46 -3.90 -33.08
N ALA A 17 11.84 -4.48 -32.04
CA ALA A 17 10.45 -4.20 -31.72
C ALA A 17 10.23 -2.73 -31.34
N LEU A 18 11.16 -2.13 -30.58
CA LEU A 18 11.11 -0.73 -30.20
C LEU A 18 11.29 0.23 -31.37
N GLU A 19 12.15 -0.11 -32.34
CA GLU A 19 12.33 0.69 -33.56
C GLU A 19 11.02 0.77 -34.37
N ILE A 20 10.34 -0.36 -34.53
CA ILE A 20 9.02 -0.43 -35.18
C ILE A 20 8.02 0.44 -34.41
N ALA A 21 7.96 0.29 -33.08
CA ALA A 21 7.02 1.03 -32.24
C ALA A 21 7.28 2.55 -32.28
N ARG A 22 8.54 3.00 -32.21
CA ARG A 22 8.90 4.42 -32.32
C ARG A 22 8.52 5.00 -33.68
N THR A 23 8.79 4.25 -34.75
CA THR A 23 8.40 4.66 -36.11
C THR A 23 6.89 4.83 -36.21
N ALA A 24 6.11 3.91 -35.66
CA ALA A 24 4.66 4.02 -35.63
C ALA A 24 4.17 5.24 -34.82
N ARG A 25 4.67 5.39 -33.58
CA ARG A 25 4.30 6.49 -32.66
C ARG A 25 4.63 7.88 -33.21
N SER A 26 5.76 8.01 -33.92
CA SER A 26 6.18 9.28 -34.54
C SER A 26 5.21 9.83 -35.60
N ARG A 27 4.26 9.02 -36.08
CA ARG A 27 3.23 9.43 -37.05
C ARG A 27 2.11 10.27 -36.41
N GLY A 28 2.05 10.37 -35.08
CA GLY A 28 1.07 11.20 -34.36
C GLY A 28 -0.37 10.67 -34.42
N LEU A 29 -0.53 9.35 -34.51
CA LEU A 29 -1.85 8.69 -34.56
C LEU A 29 -2.31 8.15 -33.20
N ASP A 30 -1.44 8.20 -32.19
CA ASP A 30 -1.65 7.70 -30.82
C ASP A 30 -1.57 8.85 -29.80
N PRO A 31 -1.98 8.64 -28.53
CA PRO A 31 -1.98 9.68 -27.50
C PRO A 31 -0.62 10.36 -27.25
N THR A 32 0.49 9.67 -27.52
CA THR A 32 1.85 10.21 -27.40
C THR A 32 2.68 9.88 -28.64
N LEU A 33 3.71 10.69 -28.90
CA LEU A 33 4.66 10.49 -30.01
C LEU A 33 5.78 9.49 -29.69
N ASP A 34 5.84 9.01 -28.44
CA ASP A 34 6.88 8.13 -27.92
C ASP A 34 6.31 6.80 -27.45
N VAL A 35 7.18 5.81 -27.27
CA VAL A 35 6.79 4.52 -26.68
C VAL A 35 6.57 4.71 -25.17
N GLU A 36 5.35 4.43 -24.70
CA GLU A 36 4.92 4.64 -23.31
C GLU A 36 5.36 3.52 -22.34
N ILE A 37 5.94 2.42 -22.84
CA ILE A 37 6.44 1.31 -22.01
C ILE A 37 7.95 1.47 -21.82
N PRO A 38 8.40 1.97 -20.66
CA PRO A 38 9.83 2.16 -20.41
C PRO A 38 10.51 0.80 -20.20
N LEU A 39 11.74 0.67 -20.70
CA LEU A 39 12.60 -0.47 -20.38
C LEU A 39 13.19 -0.31 -18.99
N ALA A 40 13.44 -1.39 -18.26
CA ALA A 40 14.23 -1.37 -17.03
C ALA A 40 15.05 -2.65 -16.91
N VAL A 41 16.31 -2.54 -16.50
CA VAL A 41 17.22 -3.70 -16.42
C VAL A 41 17.14 -4.43 -15.09
N ASP A 42 16.76 -3.73 -14.02
CA ASP A 42 16.69 -4.28 -12.66
C ASP A 42 15.51 -3.70 -11.87
N LEU A 43 15.37 -4.15 -10.62
CA LEU A 43 14.36 -3.66 -9.68
C LEU A 43 14.48 -2.16 -9.44
N ALA A 44 15.70 -1.68 -9.21
CA ALA A 44 15.97 -0.30 -8.86
C ALA A 44 15.52 0.67 -9.97
N GLU A 45 15.82 0.34 -11.23
CA GLU A 45 15.34 1.10 -12.39
C GLU A 45 13.84 1.00 -12.61
N ARG A 46 13.22 -0.15 -12.34
CA ARG A 46 11.75 -0.25 -12.39
C ARG A 46 11.10 0.71 -11.42
N VAL A 47 11.60 0.78 -10.18
CA VAL A 47 11.07 1.70 -9.17
C VAL A 47 11.30 3.16 -9.60
N GLU A 48 12.52 3.52 -10.01
CA GLU A 48 12.82 4.90 -10.46
C GLU A 48 11.95 5.32 -11.65
N LYS A 49 11.77 4.46 -12.65
CA LYS A 49 10.94 4.76 -13.84
C LYS A 49 9.45 4.79 -13.52
N LEU A 50 9.00 3.95 -12.59
CA LEU A 50 7.59 3.95 -12.14
C LEU A 50 7.24 5.21 -11.36
N ILE A 51 8.15 5.68 -10.50
CA ILE A 51 7.94 6.86 -9.65
C ILE A 51 8.29 8.16 -10.37
N GLY A 52 9.25 8.14 -11.29
CA GLY A 52 9.68 9.30 -12.07
C GLY A 52 10.65 10.25 -11.33
N ILE A 53 11.28 9.81 -10.24
CA ILE A 53 12.22 10.63 -9.46
C ILE A 53 13.64 10.10 -9.63
N SER A 54 14.50 10.93 -10.23
CA SER A 54 15.88 10.57 -10.51
C SER A 54 16.70 10.31 -9.25
N GLY A 55 17.55 9.28 -9.30
CA GLY A 55 18.47 8.93 -8.20
C GLY A 55 17.94 7.88 -7.23
N ILE A 56 16.65 7.53 -7.30
CA ILE A 56 16.07 6.42 -6.54
C ILE A 56 16.82 5.11 -6.83
N ALA A 57 17.10 4.79 -8.10
CA ALA A 57 17.72 3.52 -8.45
C ALA A 57 19.14 3.42 -7.89
N ALA A 58 19.92 4.50 -7.97
CA ALA A 58 21.26 4.56 -7.39
C ALA A 58 21.22 4.31 -5.88
N ARG A 59 20.24 4.93 -5.19
CA ARG A 59 20.08 4.79 -3.75
C ARG A 59 19.61 3.39 -3.33
N ILE A 60 18.68 2.78 -4.06
CA ILE A 60 18.26 1.39 -3.82
C ILE A 60 19.47 0.44 -3.93
N ARG A 61 20.28 0.58 -4.98
CA ARG A 61 21.48 -0.25 -5.17
C ARG A 61 22.50 -0.08 -4.04
N GLU A 62 22.64 1.13 -3.50
CA GLU A 62 23.48 1.40 -2.34
C GLU A 62 22.99 0.63 -1.10
N MET A 63 21.68 0.68 -0.80
CA MET A 63 21.07 -0.04 0.32
C MET A 63 21.17 -1.55 0.16
N GLU A 64 20.98 -2.07 -1.06
CA GLU A 64 21.20 -3.47 -1.39
C GLU A 64 22.67 -3.88 -1.16
N GLY A 65 23.62 -3.03 -1.56
CA GLY A 65 25.05 -3.22 -1.29
C GLY A 65 25.41 -3.23 0.19
N GLN A 66 24.61 -2.56 1.04
CA GLN A 66 24.72 -2.59 2.50
C GLN A 66 24.06 -3.83 3.13
N GLY A 67 23.42 -4.70 2.32
CA GLY A 67 22.74 -5.90 2.78
C GLY A 67 21.39 -5.66 3.43
N MET A 68 20.75 -4.51 3.20
CA MET A 68 19.42 -4.22 3.71
C MET A 68 18.36 -5.13 3.08
N SER A 69 17.39 -5.60 3.87
CA SER A 69 16.19 -6.22 3.33
C SER A 69 15.37 -5.18 2.55
N ARG A 70 14.48 -5.65 1.65
CA ARG A 70 13.60 -4.74 0.89
C ARG A 70 12.73 -3.89 1.80
N GLU A 71 12.22 -4.46 2.90
CA GLU A 71 11.44 -3.72 3.88
C GLU A 71 12.28 -2.67 4.63
N GLU A 72 13.54 -2.98 4.93
CA GLU A 72 14.45 -2.00 5.53
C GLU A 72 14.78 -0.87 4.56
N ALA A 73 15.09 -1.21 3.30
CA ALA A 73 15.34 -0.24 2.25
C ALA A 73 14.10 0.64 1.99
N ALA A 74 12.90 0.07 1.98
CA ALA A 74 11.65 0.82 1.82
C ALA A 74 11.42 1.82 2.96
N LEU A 75 11.77 1.47 4.19
CA LEU A 75 11.69 2.36 5.34
C LEU A 75 12.78 3.44 5.28
N ALA A 76 14.01 3.06 4.92
CA ALA A 76 15.14 3.98 4.77
C ALA A 76 14.93 5.01 3.65
N ILE A 77 14.27 4.64 2.54
CA ILE A 77 13.87 5.57 1.49
C ILE A 77 12.96 6.68 2.04
N GLY A 78 12.03 6.33 2.94
CA GLY A 78 11.20 7.33 3.61
C GLY A 78 12.04 8.36 4.38
N ILE A 79 13.11 7.90 5.04
CA ILE A 79 14.08 8.78 5.73
C ILE A 79 14.80 9.68 4.72
N ASP A 80 15.27 9.12 3.61
CA ASP A 80 16.00 9.88 2.59
C ASP A 80 15.15 11.01 1.98
N PHE A 81 13.85 10.78 1.79
CA PHE A 81 12.91 11.83 1.36
C PHE A 81 12.67 12.87 2.45
N ALA A 82 12.51 12.45 3.71
CA ALA A 82 12.35 13.36 4.84
C ALA A 82 13.57 14.28 5.04
N GLU A 83 14.77 13.78 4.75
CA GLU A 83 16.03 14.51 4.85
C GLU A 83 16.42 15.25 3.55
N GLY A 84 15.60 15.16 2.50
CA GLY A 84 15.81 15.82 1.21
C GLY A 84 16.93 15.25 0.33
N ARG A 85 17.41 14.03 0.63
CA ARG A 85 18.51 13.37 -0.13
C ARG A 85 18.10 12.96 -1.54
N LEU A 86 16.83 12.66 -1.75
CA LEU A 86 16.26 12.27 -3.05
C LEU A 86 15.57 13.45 -3.77
N GLY A 87 16.00 14.67 -3.43
CA GLY A 87 15.41 15.92 -3.91
C GLY A 87 14.38 16.46 -2.92
N PRO A 88 14.31 17.78 -2.70
CA PRO A 88 13.21 18.38 -1.98
C PRO A 88 11.96 18.20 -2.85
N GLY A 89 10.90 17.59 -2.32
CA GLY A 89 9.57 17.75 -2.92
C GLY A 89 9.26 19.24 -3.00
N SER A 90 8.53 19.67 -4.02
CA SER A 90 8.11 21.07 -4.14
C SER A 90 7.25 21.52 -2.95
N SER A 91 6.69 20.56 -2.19
CA SER A 91 6.04 20.77 -0.90
C SER A 91 6.29 19.61 0.09
N LYS A 92 5.99 19.84 1.38
CA LYS A 92 6.01 18.79 2.42
C LYS A 92 5.11 17.60 2.05
N ILE A 93 3.94 17.87 1.48
CA ILE A 93 2.96 16.85 1.09
C ILE A 93 3.54 16.00 -0.03
N GLU A 94 4.13 16.63 -1.04
CA GLU A 94 4.73 15.91 -2.17
C GLU A 94 5.91 15.04 -1.70
N SER A 95 6.75 15.52 -0.79
CA SER A 95 7.80 14.69 -0.18
C SER A 95 7.23 13.46 0.54
N VAL A 96 6.11 13.62 1.27
CA VAL A 96 5.44 12.50 1.95
C VAL A 96 4.85 11.53 0.93
N GLU A 97 4.17 12.04 -0.09
CA GLU A 97 3.57 11.24 -1.15
C GLU A 97 4.63 10.43 -1.90
N ASN A 98 5.70 11.08 -2.35
CA ASN A 98 6.82 10.45 -3.05
C ASN A 98 7.49 9.38 -2.19
N ALA A 99 7.65 9.63 -0.89
CA ALA A 99 8.17 8.64 0.04
C ALA A 99 7.27 7.40 0.11
N ILE A 100 5.96 7.58 0.34
CA ILE A 100 5.02 6.46 0.45
C ILE A 100 4.96 5.68 -0.86
N ARG A 101 4.82 6.36 -2.01
CA ARG A 101 4.76 5.71 -3.33
C ARG A 101 6.04 4.94 -3.64
N THR A 102 7.21 5.53 -3.39
CA THR A 102 8.51 4.84 -3.61
C THR A 102 8.68 3.62 -2.71
N SER A 103 8.32 3.74 -1.43
CA SER A 103 8.39 2.61 -0.50
C SER A 103 7.46 1.46 -0.93
N VAL A 104 6.23 1.77 -1.34
CA VAL A 104 5.30 0.74 -1.85
C VAL A 104 5.84 0.13 -3.13
N ALA A 105 6.37 0.93 -4.07
CA ALA A 105 6.96 0.43 -5.31
C ALA A 105 8.12 -0.54 -5.06
N LEU A 106 9.01 -0.22 -4.13
CA LEU A 106 10.10 -1.11 -3.76
C LEU A 106 9.60 -2.43 -3.14
N LEU A 107 8.60 -2.35 -2.25
CA LEU A 107 8.01 -3.53 -1.60
C LEU A 107 7.28 -4.45 -2.57
N THR A 108 6.70 -3.87 -3.62
CA THR A 108 5.98 -4.59 -4.67
C THR A 108 6.83 -4.85 -5.92
N GLU A 109 8.15 -4.73 -5.80
CA GLU A 109 9.13 -4.96 -6.86
C GLU A 109 8.93 -4.14 -8.17
N GLY A 110 8.14 -3.06 -8.09
CA GLY A 110 7.71 -2.26 -9.24
C GLY A 110 6.87 -3.04 -10.26
N VAL A 111 6.21 -4.15 -9.87
CA VAL A 111 5.44 -5.01 -10.80
C VAL A 111 3.92 -4.88 -10.68
N VAL A 112 3.42 -4.04 -9.78
CA VAL A 112 1.99 -3.82 -9.58
C VAL A 112 1.67 -2.33 -9.66
N ALA A 113 0.43 -2.00 -9.99
CA ALA A 113 -0.05 -0.62 -10.11
C ALA A 113 -0.26 0.10 -8.76
N ALA A 114 -0.25 -0.62 -7.63
CA ALA A 114 -0.56 -0.06 -6.31
C ALA A 114 0.21 1.23 -5.90
N PRO A 115 1.50 1.43 -6.24
CA PRO A 115 2.17 2.71 -5.96
C PRO A 115 1.53 3.91 -6.65
N MET A 116 0.93 3.70 -7.83
CA MET A 116 0.32 4.76 -8.64
C MET A 116 -1.19 4.83 -8.42
N GLU A 117 -1.87 3.70 -8.52
CA GLU A 117 -3.33 3.62 -8.48
C GLU A 117 -3.89 3.24 -7.10
N GLY A 118 -3.07 2.65 -6.23
CA GLY A 118 -3.50 2.24 -4.88
C GLY A 118 -3.43 3.37 -3.86
N ILE A 119 -2.55 4.34 -4.08
CA ILE A 119 -2.46 5.60 -3.33
C ILE A 119 -3.00 6.69 -4.26
N ALA A 120 -4.25 7.09 -4.06
CA ALA A 120 -4.91 8.07 -4.91
C ALA A 120 -4.26 9.46 -4.73
N ARG A 121 -4.10 9.90 -3.48
CA ARG A 121 -3.46 11.17 -3.12
C ARG A 121 -3.05 11.20 -1.65
N VAL A 122 -2.24 12.19 -1.29
CA VAL A 122 -1.92 12.54 0.10
C VAL A 122 -2.32 13.99 0.35
N ASP A 123 -2.92 14.28 1.49
CA ASP A 123 -3.41 15.62 1.84
C ASP A 123 -3.24 15.92 3.34
N LEU A 124 -3.53 17.16 3.75
CA LEU A 124 -3.55 17.59 5.13
C LEU A 124 -4.99 17.82 5.60
N GLY A 125 -5.33 17.25 6.75
CA GLY A 125 -6.53 17.59 7.52
C GLY A 125 -6.20 18.49 8.71
N LYS A 126 -7.23 19.04 9.36
CA LYS A 126 -7.09 19.80 10.61
C LYS A 126 -7.81 19.13 11.77
N ASN A 127 -7.07 18.85 12.84
CA ASN A 127 -7.60 18.40 14.12
C ASN A 127 -8.42 19.52 14.79
N ASP A 128 -9.19 19.18 15.82
CA ASP A 128 -10.05 20.15 16.53
C ASP A 128 -9.26 21.19 17.35
N ASP A 129 -8.01 20.87 17.67
CA ASP A 129 -7.05 21.80 18.29
C ASP A 129 -6.33 22.70 17.27
N GLY A 130 -6.69 22.61 15.98
CA GLY A 130 -6.11 23.38 14.90
C GLY A 130 -4.81 22.82 14.33
N THR A 131 -4.25 21.73 14.89
CA THR A 131 -3.05 21.09 14.34
C THR A 131 -3.33 20.36 13.03
N GLU A 132 -2.38 20.38 12.10
CA GLU A 132 -2.49 19.65 10.83
C GLU A 132 -2.05 18.20 10.99
N TYR A 133 -2.79 17.28 10.37
CA TYR A 133 -2.50 15.85 10.34
C TYR A 133 -2.50 15.32 8.91
N LEU A 134 -1.79 14.20 8.70
CA LEU A 134 -1.68 13.59 7.38
C LEU A 134 -2.90 12.72 7.03
N LYS A 135 -3.46 12.91 5.84
CA LYS A 135 -4.46 12.04 5.20
C LYS A 135 -3.83 11.30 4.03
N VAL A 136 -3.95 9.98 4.00
CA VAL A 136 -3.53 9.16 2.86
C VAL A 136 -4.77 8.52 2.27
N TYR A 137 -5.09 8.84 1.02
CA TYR A 137 -6.26 8.31 0.32
C TYR A 137 -5.89 7.04 -0.42
N TYR A 138 -6.37 5.91 0.06
CA TYR A 138 -6.19 4.61 -0.58
C TYR A 138 -7.38 4.28 -1.50
N ALA A 139 -7.09 3.65 -2.63
CA ALA A 139 -8.08 3.16 -3.57
C ALA A 139 -8.02 1.62 -3.68
N GLY A 140 -9.03 1.01 -4.31
CA GLY A 140 -9.16 -0.44 -4.47
C GLY A 140 -7.91 -1.17 -4.99
N PRO A 141 -7.16 -0.62 -5.96
CA PRO A 141 -5.92 -1.23 -6.46
C PRO A 141 -4.84 -1.46 -5.39
N ILE A 142 -4.92 -0.82 -4.22
CA ILE A 142 -4.00 -1.10 -3.10
C ILE A 142 -4.05 -2.58 -2.66
N ARG A 143 -5.12 -3.32 -2.98
CA ARG A 143 -5.21 -4.77 -2.71
C ARG A 143 -4.08 -5.55 -3.38
N SER A 144 -3.67 -5.16 -4.59
CA SER A 144 -2.63 -5.88 -5.36
C SER A 144 -1.23 -5.74 -4.75
N ALA A 145 -1.00 -4.73 -3.91
CA ALA A 145 0.25 -4.58 -3.16
C ALA A 145 0.45 -5.70 -2.11
N GLY A 146 -0.66 -6.28 -1.65
CA GLY A 146 -0.69 -7.20 -0.53
C GLY A 146 -0.56 -6.51 0.84
N GLY A 147 -0.99 -7.21 1.89
CA GLY A 147 -1.08 -6.66 3.24
C GLY A 147 0.23 -6.10 3.81
N THR A 148 1.39 -6.65 3.42
CA THR A 148 2.68 -6.17 3.94
C THR A 148 2.97 -4.75 3.42
N ALA A 149 2.77 -4.51 2.12
CA ALA A 149 2.99 -3.20 1.53
C ALA A 149 1.95 -2.18 2.01
N GLN A 150 0.69 -2.60 2.17
CA GLN A 150 -0.35 -1.78 2.82
C GLN A 150 0.08 -1.31 4.21
N ALA A 151 0.46 -2.25 5.09
CA ALA A 151 0.86 -1.92 6.46
C ALA A 151 2.11 -1.03 6.52
N LEU A 152 3.12 -1.32 5.70
CA LEU A 152 4.35 -0.53 5.66
C LEU A 152 4.14 0.85 5.04
N SER A 153 3.17 1.04 4.13
CA SER A 153 2.82 2.36 3.61
C SER A 153 2.36 3.31 4.73
N VAL A 154 1.57 2.81 5.68
CA VAL A 154 1.12 3.57 6.86
C VAL A 154 2.29 3.90 7.79
N LEU A 155 3.20 2.94 7.99
CA LEU A 155 4.38 3.14 8.83
C LEU A 155 5.35 4.18 8.23
N VAL A 156 5.58 4.12 6.92
CA VAL A 156 6.39 5.13 6.19
C VAL A 156 5.73 6.50 6.30
N ALA A 157 4.41 6.58 6.08
CA ALA A 157 3.67 7.82 6.21
C ALA A 157 3.83 8.45 7.61
N ASP A 158 3.72 7.63 8.67
CA ASP A 158 3.96 8.07 10.05
C ASP A 158 5.40 8.52 10.30
N TYR A 159 6.39 7.84 9.71
CA TYR A 159 7.77 8.23 9.89
C TYR A 159 8.06 9.59 9.22
N VAL A 160 7.65 9.75 7.96
CA VAL A 160 7.92 10.97 7.18
C VAL A 160 7.15 12.16 7.75
N ARG A 161 5.89 11.97 8.16
CA ARG A 161 5.09 13.06 8.76
C ARG A 161 5.72 13.59 10.04
N ARG A 162 6.36 12.75 10.87
CA ARG A 162 7.12 13.19 12.06
C ARG A 162 8.29 14.08 11.67
N ALA A 163 9.05 13.66 10.66
CA ALA A 163 10.24 14.38 10.22
C ALA A 163 9.91 15.77 9.62
N VAL A 164 8.77 15.90 8.94
CA VAL A 164 8.31 17.19 8.38
C VAL A 164 7.45 18.02 9.35
N GLY A 165 7.27 17.55 10.59
CA GLY A 165 6.59 18.28 11.67
C GLY A 165 5.06 18.28 11.59
N ILE A 166 4.45 17.27 10.99
CA ILE A 166 2.99 17.08 10.93
C ILE A 166 2.52 16.34 12.20
N ALA A 167 1.47 16.85 12.84
CA ALA A 167 0.92 16.30 14.07
C ALA A 167 0.22 14.95 13.82
N PRO A 168 0.08 14.08 14.86
CA PRO A 168 -0.72 12.87 14.72
C PRO A 168 -2.20 13.22 14.51
N TRP A 169 -2.89 12.36 13.75
CA TRP A 169 -4.34 12.43 13.60
C TRP A 169 -5.06 12.15 14.92
N LYS A 170 -6.11 12.92 15.20
CA LYS A 170 -6.99 12.76 16.37
C LYS A 170 -8.42 12.53 15.88
N PRO A 171 -8.85 11.28 15.69
CA PRO A 171 -10.18 10.98 15.20
C PRO A 171 -11.25 11.40 16.21
N ARG A 172 -12.38 11.88 15.70
CA ARG A 172 -13.59 12.09 16.51
C ARG A 172 -14.34 10.76 16.74
N PRO A 173 -15.11 10.61 17.82
CA PRO A 173 -15.85 9.38 18.10
C PRO A 173 -16.73 8.91 16.93
N GLU A 174 -17.43 9.83 16.27
CA GLU A 174 -18.27 9.54 15.11
C GLU A 174 -17.46 9.09 13.88
N GLU A 175 -16.23 9.61 13.71
CA GLU A 175 -15.31 9.16 12.66
C GLU A 175 -14.83 7.73 12.95
N VAL A 176 -14.61 7.38 14.23
CA VAL A 176 -14.23 6.00 14.60
C VAL A 176 -15.35 5.02 14.27
N GLU A 177 -16.58 5.31 14.69
CA GLU A 177 -17.70 4.41 14.44
C GLU A 177 -18.09 4.37 12.95
N ARG A 178 -17.81 5.43 12.19
CA ARG A 178 -17.90 5.43 10.72
C ARG A 178 -17.00 4.35 10.09
N TYR A 179 -15.77 4.18 10.58
CA TYR A 179 -14.88 3.11 10.08
C TYR A 179 -15.39 1.73 10.46
N VAL A 180 -15.96 1.55 11.67
CA VAL A 180 -16.59 0.28 12.08
C VAL A 180 -17.72 -0.09 11.12
N GLU A 181 -18.61 0.86 10.83
CA GLU A 181 -19.71 0.66 9.88
C GLU A 181 -19.20 0.33 8.47
N GLU A 182 -18.30 1.16 7.90
CA GLU A 182 -17.78 0.96 6.54
C GLU A 182 -17.06 -0.37 6.35
N ILE A 183 -16.18 -0.74 7.27
CA ILE A 183 -15.43 -2.00 7.18
C ILE A 183 -16.40 -3.18 7.33
N GLY A 184 -17.42 -3.04 8.16
CA GLY A 184 -18.51 -4.01 8.30
C GLY A 184 -19.33 -4.18 7.03
N VAL A 185 -19.62 -3.09 6.30
CA VAL A 185 -20.30 -3.14 4.99
C VAL A 185 -19.38 -3.77 3.93
N TYR A 186 -18.14 -3.29 3.81
CA TYR A 186 -17.17 -3.77 2.83
C TYR A 186 -16.90 -5.27 2.95
N LYS A 187 -16.83 -5.79 4.19
CA LYS A 187 -16.72 -7.22 4.49
C LYS A 187 -17.80 -8.05 3.78
N ARG A 188 -19.04 -7.54 3.69
CA ARG A 188 -20.17 -8.23 3.06
C ARG A 188 -20.14 -8.16 1.54
N VAL A 189 -19.67 -7.04 0.99
CA VAL A 189 -19.73 -6.76 -0.46
C VAL A 189 -18.53 -7.35 -1.21
N ALA A 190 -17.31 -7.13 -0.72
CA ALA A 190 -16.07 -7.47 -1.44
C ALA A 190 -15.20 -8.54 -0.75
N GLY A 191 -15.50 -8.85 0.53
CA GLY A 191 -14.80 -9.85 1.33
C GLY A 191 -13.39 -9.42 1.77
N LEU A 192 -13.02 -9.82 2.99
CA LEU A 192 -11.71 -9.53 3.60
C LEU A 192 -10.97 -10.83 3.95
N GLN A 193 -9.65 -10.86 3.73
CA GLN A 193 -8.80 -11.97 4.17
C GLN A 193 -8.76 -12.12 5.70
N TYR A 194 -8.87 -11.00 6.41
CA TYR A 194 -9.02 -10.94 7.86
C TYR A 194 -10.16 -9.99 8.18
N SER A 195 -11.09 -10.43 9.01
CA SER A 195 -12.20 -9.59 9.47
C SER A 195 -11.93 -9.18 10.92
N PRO A 196 -11.33 -8.00 11.17
CA PRO A 196 -11.15 -7.51 12.52
C PRO A 196 -12.52 -7.32 13.18
N SER A 197 -12.57 -7.53 14.49
CA SER A 197 -13.70 -7.16 15.33
C SER A 197 -13.87 -5.64 15.38
N ASP A 198 -15.07 -5.18 15.74
CA ASP A 198 -15.36 -3.75 15.92
C ASP A 198 -14.37 -3.07 16.89
N ASP A 199 -13.97 -3.77 17.96
CA ASP A 199 -13.01 -3.24 18.93
C ASP A 199 -11.58 -3.18 18.39
N GLU A 200 -11.17 -4.12 17.53
CA GLU A 200 -9.90 -4.01 16.79
C GLU A 200 -9.94 -2.82 15.82
N ILE A 201 -11.05 -2.60 15.11
CA ILE A 201 -11.21 -1.44 14.22
C ILE A 201 -11.11 -0.14 15.03
N ARG A 202 -11.85 -0.03 16.14
CA ARG A 202 -11.77 1.14 17.04
C ARG A 202 -10.35 1.36 17.53
N THR A 203 -9.64 0.30 17.89
CA THR A 203 -8.25 0.37 18.36
C THR A 203 -7.33 0.89 17.26
N ILE A 204 -7.43 0.36 16.04
CA ILE A 204 -6.63 0.82 14.89
C ILE A 204 -6.89 2.30 14.63
N VAL A 205 -8.17 2.69 14.50
CA VAL A 205 -8.53 4.05 14.10
C VAL A 205 -8.13 5.07 15.16
N ARG A 206 -8.34 4.78 16.46
CA ARG A 206 -7.99 5.70 17.56
C ARG A 206 -6.50 5.92 17.74
N ASN A 207 -5.67 4.95 17.35
CA ASN A 207 -4.23 4.98 17.62
C ASN A 207 -3.38 5.14 16.36
N CYS A 208 -3.96 5.03 15.16
CA CYS A 208 -3.21 5.26 13.94
C CYS A 208 -2.79 6.74 13.85
N PRO A 209 -1.49 7.04 13.74
CA PRO A 209 -1.01 8.42 13.77
C PRO A 209 -1.29 9.20 12.48
N ILE A 210 -1.72 8.52 11.41
CA ILE A 210 -2.17 9.11 10.16
C ILE A 210 -3.62 8.72 9.89
N CYS A 211 -4.35 9.53 9.14
CA CYS A 211 -5.71 9.20 8.71
C CYS A 211 -5.66 8.31 7.47
N ILE A 212 -6.10 7.06 7.62
CA ILE A 212 -6.24 6.08 6.53
C ILE A 212 -7.56 6.37 5.82
N ASP A 213 -7.53 7.31 4.87
CA ASP A 213 -8.70 7.70 4.09
C ASP A 213 -8.76 6.95 2.76
N GLY A 214 -9.76 7.21 1.93
CA GLY A 214 -9.88 6.56 0.64
C GLY A 214 -10.96 7.14 -0.26
N GLU A 215 -10.87 6.77 -1.53
CA GLU A 215 -11.91 7.08 -2.51
C GLU A 215 -13.13 6.17 -2.33
N PRO A 216 -14.35 6.61 -2.71
CA PRO A 216 -15.54 5.77 -2.66
C PRO A 216 -15.45 4.67 -3.73
N THR A 217 -15.11 3.44 -3.33
CA THR A 217 -14.91 2.33 -4.28
C THR A 217 -16.16 1.48 -4.49
N GLU A 218 -17.06 1.40 -3.50
CA GLU A 218 -18.28 0.62 -3.58
C GLU A 218 -19.51 1.53 -3.71
N GLU A 219 -20.58 1.05 -4.33
CA GLU A 219 -21.82 1.82 -4.52
C GLU A 219 -22.63 1.93 -3.22
N GLU A 220 -22.40 1.01 -2.28
CA GLU A 220 -23.03 0.98 -0.98
C GLU A 220 -22.67 2.21 -0.15
N GLU A 221 -23.68 2.73 0.54
CA GLU A 221 -23.53 3.86 1.45
C GLU A 221 -23.64 3.44 2.91
N VAL A 222 -23.03 4.24 3.78
CA VAL A 222 -23.28 4.17 5.21
C VAL A 222 -24.65 4.74 5.57
N SER A 223 -25.21 4.19 6.64
CA SER A 223 -26.53 4.51 7.16
C SER A 223 -26.48 5.37 8.42
N GLY A 224 -25.57 5.07 9.35
CA GLY A 224 -25.51 5.70 10.67
C GLY A 224 -24.68 6.98 10.70
N TYR A 225 -23.47 6.92 10.13
CA TYR A 225 -22.48 8.00 10.26
C TYR A 225 -22.29 8.80 8.95
N ARG A 226 -23.37 9.41 8.47
CA ARG A 226 -23.39 10.20 7.22
C ARG A 226 -22.95 11.65 7.43
N ASP A 227 -22.51 12.29 6.36
CA ASP A 227 -22.27 13.73 6.25
C ASP A 227 -21.30 14.28 7.31
N LEU A 228 -20.28 13.48 7.64
CA LEU A 228 -19.28 13.85 8.62
C LEU A 228 -18.33 14.92 8.06
N PRO A 229 -18.03 16.01 8.80
CA PRO A 229 -17.31 17.17 8.26
C PRO A 229 -15.93 16.89 7.64
N ARG A 230 -15.24 15.83 8.09
CA ARG A 230 -13.89 15.47 7.60
C ARG A 230 -13.87 14.32 6.59
N ILE A 231 -15.04 13.78 6.24
CA ILE A 231 -15.19 12.64 5.33
C ILE A 231 -16.06 13.09 4.16
N GLU A 232 -15.46 13.10 2.96
CA GLU A 232 -16.02 13.74 1.76
C GLU A 232 -17.19 12.97 1.11
N THR A 233 -17.47 11.76 1.58
CA THR A 233 -18.42 10.85 0.94
C THR A 233 -19.22 10.04 1.96
N ASN A 234 -20.40 9.57 1.56
CA ASN A 234 -21.20 8.59 2.31
C ASN A 234 -21.06 7.17 1.76
N ARG A 235 -20.39 7.00 0.62
CA ARG A 235 -20.10 5.68 0.04
C ARG A 235 -18.97 4.98 0.77
N VAL A 236 -18.96 3.66 0.70
CA VAL A 236 -17.92 2.81 1.29
C VAL A 236 -16.60 3.00 0.57
N ARG A 237 -15.54 3.24 1.35
CA ARG A 237 -14.17 3.45 0.87
C ARG A 237 -13.37 2.16 1.06
N GLY A 238 -13.34 1.29 0.05
CA GLY A 238 -12.70 -0.03 0.17
C GLY A 238 -11.22 0.01 0.50
N GLY A 239 -10.51 1.07 0.07
CA GLY A 239 -9.11 1.30 0.43
C GLY A 239 -8.86 1.31 1.95
N ILE A 240 -9.74 1.95 2.74
CA ILE A 240 -9.60 2.01 4.20
C ILE A 240 -9.80 0.63 4.83
N ALA A 241 -10.73 -0.16 4.29
CA ALA A 241 -11.01 -1.50 4.78
C ALA A 241 -9.84 -2.44 4.50
N LEU A 242 -9.28 -2.39 3.29
CA LEU A 242 -8.12 -3.17 2.91
C LEU A 242 -6.90 -2.84 3.78
N VAL A 243 -6.53 -1.57 3.89
CA VAL A 243 -5.35 -1.15 4.64
C VAL A 243 -5.49 -1.41 6.14
N SER A 244 -6.67 -1.16 6.71
CA SER A 244 -6.91 -1.40 8.14
C SER A 244 -6.96 -2.90 8.47
N ALA A 245 -7.69 -3.69 7.67
CA ALA A 245 -7.94 -5.10 7.97
C ALA A 245 -6.87 -6.04 7.41
N GLU A 246 -6.57 -5.98 6.11
CA GLU A 246 -5.59 -6.87 5.45
C GLU A 246 -4.15 -6.36 5.60
N GLY A 247 -3.98 -5.05 5.81
CA GLY A 247 -2.72 -4.42 6.15
C GLY A 247 -2.41 -4.51 7.64
N ILE A 248 -2.90 -3.55 8.43
CA ILE A 248 -2.52 -3.39 9.84
C ILE A 248 -2.91 -4.62 10.67
N ALA A 249 -4.19 -5.00 10.68
CA ALA A 249 -4.66 -6.06 11.57
C ALA A 249 -4.07 -7.43 11.21
N LEU A 250 -4.18 -7.84 9.94
CA LEU A 250 -3.65 -9.12 9.47
C LEU A 250 -2.12 -9.21 9.51
N LYS A 251 -1.39 -8.12 9.21
CA LYS A 251 0.08 -8.11 9.23
C LYS A 251 0.69 -7.56 10.51
N ARG A 252 -0.11 -7.38 11.57
CA ARG A 252 0.34 -6.94 12.92
C ARG A 252 1.66 -7.56 13.36
N PRO A 253 1.91 -8.90 13.30
CA PRO A 253 3.18 -9.46 13.77
C PRO A 253 4.40 -8.98 12.98
N LYS A 254 4.26 -8.85 11.66
CA LYS A 254 5.35 -8.37 10.79
C LYS A 254 5.55 -6.87 10.97
N LEU A 255 4.47 -6.10 11.04
CA LEU A 255 4.52 -4.66 11.32
C LEU A 255 5.22 -4.37 12.66
N LYS A 256 4.83 -5.07 13.73
CA LYS A 256 5.47 -4.98 15.06
C LYS A 256 6.97 -5.25 14.98
N LYS A 257 7.40 -6.29 14.26
CA LYS A 257 8.83 -6.60 14.11
C LYS A 257 9.60 -5.41 13.50
N HIS A 258 9.05 -4.74 12.50
CA HIS A 258 9.69 -3.57 11.89
C HIS A 258 9.69 -2.36 12.83
N VAL A 259 8.57 -2.07 13.49
CA VAL A 259 8.45 -1.02 14.52
C VAL A 259 9.51 -1.18 15.61
N SER A 260 9.64 -2.39 16.17
CA SER A 260 10.62 -2.68 17.22
C SER A 260 12.06 -2.58 16.71
N LYS A 261 12.34 -3.10 15.51
CA LYS A 261 13.69 -3.06 14.92
C LYS A 261 14.16 -1.63 14.64
N LEU A 262 13.25 -0.76 14.21
CA LEU A 262 13.53 0.65 13.93
C LEU A 262 13.30 1.57 15.12
N GLN A 263 12.90 1.02 16.29
CA GLN A 263 12.62 1.77 17.51
C GLN A 263 11.62 2.92 17.31
N ILE A 264 10.59 2.68 16.49
CA ILE A 264 9.54 3.67 16.22
C ILE A 264 8.55 3.64 17.40
N SER A 265 8.49 4.72 18.17
CA SER A 265 7.55 4.88 19.29
C SER A 265 6.11 5.16 18.83
N GLY A 266 5.13 4.90 19.70
CA GLY A 266 3.72 5.25 19.45
C GLY A 266 2.93 4.16 18.70
N TRP A 267 3.51 2.97 18.56
CA TRP A 267 2.91 1.79 17.93
C TRP A 267 2.75 0.62 18.91
N GLU A 268 2.92 0.87 20.21
CA GLU A 268 2.79 -0.12 21.28
C GLU A 268 1.37 -0.72 21.35
N TRP A 269 0.37 0.04 20.88
CA TRP A 269 -1.02 -0.41 20.75
C TRP A 269 -1.22 -1.58 19.79
N LEU A 270 -0.25 -1.89 18.92
CA LEU A 270 -0.30 -3.13 18.13
C LEU A 270 -0.40 -4.37 19.03
N ASP A 271 0.06 -4.29 20.27
CA ASP A 271 0.01 -5.39 21.24
C ASP A 271 -1.38 -5.63 21.82
N SER A 272 -2.27 -4.64 21.76
CA SER A 272 -3.66 -4.80 22.18
C SER A 272 -4.56 -5.39 21.09
N LEU A 273 -4.10 -5.46 19.84
CA LEU A 273 -4.84 -6.14 18.78
C LEU A 273 -4.80 -7.65 19.00
N ALA A 274 -5.91 -8.32 18.73
CA ALA A 274 -5.97 -9.77 18.85
C ALA A 274 -4.92 -10.43 17.95
N GLU A 275 -4.42 -11.59 18.37
CA GLU A 275 -3.69 -12.43 17.43
C GLU A 275 -4.68 -12.88 16.36
N ALA A 276 -4.35 -12.64 15.09
CA ALA A 276 -5.08 -13.24 13.99
C ALA A 276 -5.05 -14.76 14.21
N LYS A 277 -6.16 -15.33 14.69
CA LYS A 277 -6.27 -16.77 14.88
C LYS A 277 -6.04 -17.39 13.51
N LYS A 278 -4.95 -18.16 13.34
CA LYS A 278 -4.96 -19.21 12.32
C LYS A 278 -6.18 -20.04 12.66
N ASP A 279 -7.22 -20.05 11.80
CA ASP A 279 -8.39 -20.90 11.99
C ASP A 279 -7.93 -22.31 12.37
N GLY A 280 -7.98 -22.58 13.67
CA GLY A 280 -7.70 -23.85 14.28
C GLY A 280 -9.01 -24.24 14.92
N GLY A 281 -9.68 -25.22 14.32
CA GLY A 281 -10.86 -25.85 14.93
C GLY A 281 -12.17 -25.73 14.17
N ASP A 282 -12.15 -25.67 12.84
CA ASP A 282 -13.30 -26.18 12.09
C ASP A 282 -12.85 -27.38 11.25
N SER A 283 -13.47 -28.52 11.49
CA SER A 283 -13.09 -29.81 10.89
C SER A 283 -13.38 -29.87 9.39
N SER A 284 -14.06 -28.84 8.83
CA SER A 284 -14.09 -28.57 7.40
C SER A 284 -12.94 -27.63 7.00
N PRO A 285 -11.92 -28.08 6.27
CA PRO A 285 -10.85 -27.23 5.76
C PRO A 285 -11.45 -26.20 4.78
N LYS A 286 -10.89 -24.99 4.77
CA LYS A 286 -11.36 -23.85 3.96
C LYS A 286 -11.68 -24.22 2.51
N PHE A 287 -10.88 -25.09 1.89
CA PHE A 287 -11.07 -25.48 0.49
C PHE A 287 -12.37 -26.25 0.20
N LEU A 288 -13.00 -26.88 1.21
CA LEU A 288 -14.29 -27.56 1.04
C LEU A 288 -15.49 -26.60 1.15
N ARG A 289 -15.31 -25.43 1.78
CA ARG A 289 -16.39 -24.43 1.93
C ARG A 289 -16.66 -23.70 0.63
N ASP A 290 -15.62 -23.48 -0.15
CA ASP A 290 -15.67 -22.74 -1.41
C ASP A 290 -15.81 -23.68 -2.63
N LEU A 291 -16.27 -24.92 -2.41
CA LEU A 291 -16.41 -25.91 -3.47
C LEU A 291 -17.60 -25.56 -4.38
N ILE A 292 -17.29 -25.13 -5.60
CA ILE A 292 -18.28 -24.88 -6.65
C ILE A 292 -18.71 -26.20 -7.28
N ALA A 293 -20.00 -26.33 -7.63
CA ALA A 293 -20.53 -27.49 -8.34
C ALA A 293 -19.68 -27.83 -9.58
N GLY A 294 -19.36 -29.12 -9.76
CA GLY A 294 -18.52 -29.60 -10.85
C GLY A 294 -17.01 -29.57 -10.59
N ARG A 295 -16.54 -28.97 -9.48
CA ARG A 295 -15.15 -29.12 -9.05
C ARG A 295 -14.98 -30.41 -8.24
N PRO A 296 -14.18 -31.38 -8.70
CA PRO A 296 -13.99 -32.64 -7.98
C PRO A 296 -13.20 -32.41 -6.68
N VAL A 297 -13.60 -33.11 -5.62
CA VAL A 297 -12.81 -33.25 -4.38
C VAL A 297 -11.97 -34.51 -4.51
N PHE A 298 -10.66 -34.36 -4.68
CA PHE A 298 -9.75 -35.50 -4.85
C PHE A 298 -9.44 -36.23 -3.55
N SER A 299 -9.44 -35.52 -2.41
CA SER A 299 -9.24 -36.12 -1.10
C SER A 299 -9.87 -35.27 0.00
N HIS A 300 -10.31 -35.92 1.07
CA HIS A 300 -10.75 -35.25 2.27
C HIS A 300 -9.55 -34.97 3.18
N PRO A 301 -9.56 -33.83 3.91
CA PRO A 301 -8.53 -33.50 4.89
C PRO A 301 -8.32 -34.65 5.88
N SER A 302 -7.06 -34.98 6.12
CA SER A 302 -6.67 -35.97 7.13
C SER A 302 -7.38 -37.33 6.99
N ARG A 303 -7.78 -37.71 5.77
CA ARG A 303 -8.24 -39.08 5.46
C ARG A 303 -7.21 -39.76 4.54
N PRO A 304 -6.71 -40.95 4.93
CA PRO A 304 -5.82 -41.76 4.09
C PRO A 304 -6.55 -42.31 2.86
#